data_AF-A0A943JT86-F1
#
_entry.id   AF-A0A943JT86-F1
#
_cell.length_a   1.000
_cell.length_b   1.000
_cell.length_c   1.000
_cell.angle_alpha   90.00
_cell.angle_beta   90.00
_cell.angle_gamma   90.00
#
_symmetry.space_group_name_H-M   'P 1'
#
loop_
_entity.id
_entity.type
_entity.pdbx_description
1 polymer ?
#
loop_
_entity_poly.entity_id
_entity_poly.type
_entity_poly.pdbx_seq_one_letter_code
_entity_poly.pdbx_strand_id
1 'polypeptide(L)'
;MKKLLVKLFVLLFTNYLLNVKLCHVLTKKWKVITVKTKDYLLELKNKSADELNGELVSAKKELFNLRFQNATNQLNNTARIREVRRNIARIQTVITQKQKGM
;
A
#
# COMPACT_ATOMS: atom_id res chain seq x y z
N MET A 1 -1.46 42.95 -34.78
CA MET A 1 -0.34 42.13 -34.28
C MET A 1 -0.36 41.84 -32.77
N LYS A 2 -0.77 42.77 -31.88
CA LYS A 2 -0.78 42.54 -30.42
C LYS A 2 -1.72 41.40 -29.91
N LYS A 3 -2.85 41.13 -30.61
CA LYS A 3 -3.81 40.07 -30.24
C LYS A 3 -3.26 38.65 -30.40
N LEU A 4 -2.32 38.42 -31.33
CA LEU A 4 -1.71 37.12 -31.57
C LEU A 4 -0.70 36.76 -30.47
N LEU A 5 0.04 37.78 -30.01
CA LEU A 5 1.03 37.67 -28.94
C LEU A 5 0.37 37.40 -27.58
N VAL A 6 -0.79 38.03 -27.30
CA VAL A 6 -1.58 37.72 -26.10
C VAL A 6 -2.18 36.31 -26.17
N LYS A 7 -2.63 35.85 -27.34
CA LYS A 7 -3.09 34.45 -27.52
C LYS A 7 -1.96 33.43 -27.31
N LEU A 8 -0.76 33.71 -27.84
CA LEU A 8 0.41 32.85 -27.65
C LEU A 8 0.86 32.84 -26.18
N PHE A 9 0.79 33.99 -25.49
CA PHE A 9 1.09 34.08 -24.07
C PHE A 9 0.07 33.35 -23.20
N VAL A 10 -1.24 33.48 -23.49
CA VAL A 10 -2.31 32.73 -22.79
C VAL A 10 -2.22 31.23 -23.07
N LEU A 11 -1.82 30.81 -24.27
CA LEU A 11 -1.57 29.39 -24.61
C LEU A 11 -0.36 28.82 -23.87
N LEU A 12 0.75 29.58 -23.80
CA LEU A 12 1.93 29.16 -23.03
C LEU A 12 1.63 29.15 -21.51
N PHE A 13 0.84 30.11 -21.03
CA PHE A 13 0.46 30.19 -19.61
C PHE A 13 -0.53 29.09 -19.21
N THR A 14 -1.52 28.79 -20.05
CA THR A 14 -2.45 27.66 -19.82
C THR A 14 -1.74 26.31 -19.95
N ASN A 15 -0.79 26.14 -20.88
CA ASN A 15 0.05 24.94 -21.00
C ASN A 15 0.99 24.75 -19.79
N TYR A 16 1.56 25.84 -19.25
CA TYR A 16 2.36 25.82 -18.01
C TYR A 16 1.51 25.46 -16.78
N LEU A 17 0.32 26.04 -16.63
CA LEU A 17 -0.63 25.71 -15.55
C LEU A 17 -1.15 24.26 -15.63
N LEU A 18 -1.34 23.72 -16.84
CA LEU A 18 -1.74 22.32 -17.04
C LEU A 18 -0.64 21.35 -16.56
N ASN A 19 0.63 21.67 -16.83
CA ASN A 19 1.79 20.90 -16.34
C ASN A 19 1.95 20.97 -14.81
N VAL A 20 1.68 22.12 -14.18
CA VAL A 20 1.72 22.26 -12.71
C VAL A 20 0.56 21.49 -12.04
N LYS A 21 -0.65 21.54 -12.60
CA LYS A 21 -1.79 20.73 -12.12
C LYS A 21 -1.51 19.23 -12.25
N LEU A 22 -0.85 18.82 -13.34
CA LEU A 22 -0.42 17.44 -13.55
C LEU A 22 0.63 17.02 -12.50
N CYS A 23 1.60 17.89 -12.18
CA CYS A 23 2.58 17.65 -11.12
C CYS A 23 1.92 17.47 -9.74
N HIS A 24 0.89 18.27 -9.41
CA HIS A 24 0.16 18.12 -8.14
C HIS A 24 -0.68 16.82 -8.08
N VAL A 25 -1.25 16.36 -9.20
CA VAL A 25 -1.95 15.08 -9.27
C VAL A 25 -0.97 13.91 -9.12
N LEU A 26 0.22 14.02 -9.72
CA LEU A 26 1.29 13.02 -9.61
C LEU A 26 1.87 12.92 -8.19
N THR A 27 2.08 14.05 -7.50
CA THR A 27 2.52 14.04 -6.09
C THR A 27 1.45 13.47 -5.14
N LYS A 28 0.16 13.76 -5.37
CA LYS A 28 -0.93 13.16 -4.59
C LYS A 28 -1.00 11.63 -4.79
N LYS A 29 -0.87 11.13 -6.02
CA LYS A 29 -0.90 9.68 -6.32
C LYS A 29 0.27 8.92 -5.67
N TRP A 30 1.46 9.51 -5.64
CA TRP A 30 2.63 8.93 -4.98
C TRP A 30 2.47 8.88 -3.45
N LYS A 31 1.92 9.93 -2.83
CA LYS A 31 1.72 9.96 -1.37
C LYS A 31 0.82 8.81 -0.91
N VAL A 32 -0.30 8.55 -1.61
CA VAL A 32 -1.28 7.50 -1.28
C VAL A 32 -0.67 6.09 -1.22
N ILE A 33 0.26 5.74 -2.12
CA ILE A 33 0.89 4.42 -2.14
C ILE A 33 1.74 4.18 -0.88
N THR A 34 2.35 5.24 -0.33
CA THR A 34 3.24 5.14 0.85
C THR A 34 2.49 5.07 2.19
N VAL A 35 1.27 5.61 2.28
CA VAL A 35 0.51 5.69 3.55
C VAL A 35 -0.03 4.31 3.96
N LYS A 36 -0.55 3.55 2.98
CA LYS A 36 -1.25 2.27 3.22
C LYS A 36 -0.41 1.23 3.99
N THR A 37 0.93 1.31 3.91
CA THR A 37 1.83 0.37 4.59
C THR A 37 2.15 0.79 6.04
N LYS A 38 2.09 2.10 6.36
CA LYS A 38 2.43 2.62 7.69
C LYS A 38 1.29 2.40 8.68
N ASP A 39 0.05 2.61 8.24
CA ASP A 39 -1.15 2.49 9.08
C ASP A 39 -1.32 1.07 9.62
N TYR A 40 -1.10 0.06 8.77
CA TYR A 40 -1.16 -1.35 9.16
C TYR A 40 -0.17 -1.73 10.27
N LEU A 41 1.04 -1.15 10.26
CA LEU A 41 2.03 -1.41 11.31
C LEU A 41 1.67 -0.76 12.64
N LEU A 42 1.04 0.42 12.62
CA LEU A 42 0.50 1.08 13.81
C LEU A 42 -0.62 0.25 14.42
N GLU A 43 -1.54 -0.25 13.61
CA GLU A 43 -2.63 -1.13 14.06
C GLU A 43 -2.11 -2.40 14.73
N LEU A 44 -1.10 -3.06 14.15
CA LEU A 44 -0.51 -4.26 14.74
C LEU A 44 0.18 -4.00 16.09
N LYS A 45 0.78 -2.81 16.28
CA LYS A 45 1.42 -2.47 17.55
C LYS A 45 0.39 -2.28 18.67
N ASN A 46 -0.77 -1.71 18.35
CA ASN A 46 -1.82 -1.40 19.32
C ASN A 46 -2.60 -2.64 19.82
N LYS A 47 -2.60 -3.75 19.09
CA LYS A 47 -3.30 -5.00 19.45
C LYS A 47 -2.65 -5.74 20.62
N SER A 48 -3.41 -6.52 21.38
CA SER A 48 -2.87 -7.33 22.48
C SER A 48 -2.04 -8.53 21.98
N ALA A 49 -1.25 -9.15 22.86
CA ALA A 49 -0.44 -10.31 22.49
C ALA A 49 -1.29 -11.51 22.04
N ASP A 50 -2.45 -11.71 22.68
CA ASP A 50 -3.36 -12.82 22.36
C ASP A 50 -4.10 -12.59 21.03
N GLU A 51 -4.50 -11.34 20.76
CA GLU A 51 -5.08 -10.95 19.47
C GLU A 51 -4.09 -11.18 18.31
N LEU A 52 -2.81 -10.82 18.51
CA LEU A 52 -1.76 -11.04 17.51
C LEU A 52 -1.55 -12.53 17.22
N ASN A 53 -1.63 -13.39 18.24
CA ASN A 53 -1.57 -14.84 18.05
C ASN A 53 -2.78 -15.37 17.29
N GLY A 54 -3.99 -14.88 17.59
CA GLY A 54 -5.21 -15.20 16.85
C GLY A 54 -5.12 -14.83 15.37
N GLU A 55 -4.62 -13.62 15.08
CA GLU A 55 -4.40 -13.15 13.71
C GLU A 55 -3.31 -13.94 12.98
N LEU A 56 -2.28 -14.38 13.69
CA LEU A 56 -1.24 -15.23 13.12
C LEU A 56 -1.81 -16.60 12.70
N VAL A 57 -2.70 -17.18 13.49
CA VAL A 57 -3.35 -18.46 13.16
C VAL A 57 -4.31 -18.31 11.98
N SER A 58 -5.11 -17.23 11.95
CA SER A 58 -6.03 -16.98 10.83
C SER A 58 -5.27 -16.74 9.52
N ALA A 59 -4.19 -15.94 9.55
CA ALA A 59 -3.34 -15.69 8.39
C ALA A 59 -2.62 -16.94 7.87
N LYS A 60 -2.21 -17.86 8.76
CA LYS A 60 -1.66 -19.17 8.35
C LYS A 60 -2.68 -20.06 7.67
N LYS A 61 -3.93 -20.06 8.13
CA LYS A 61 -5.04 -20.78 7.47
C LYS A 61 -5.33 -20.20 6.08
N GLU A 62 -5.36 -18.87 5.95
CA GLU A 62 -5.48 -18.20 4.64
C GLU A 62 -4.34 -18.62 3.70
N LEU A 63 -3.09 -18.62 4.19
CA LEU A 63 -1.94 -19.04 3.40
C LEU A 63 -2.04 -20.50 2.94
N PHE A 64 -2.51 -21.40 3.80
CA PHE A 64 -2.73 -22.80 3.43
C PHE A 64 -3.76 -22.93 2.30
N ASN A 65 -4.90 -22.24 2.43
CA ASN A 65 -5.94 -22.24 1.41
C ASN A 65 -5.44 -21.67 0.08
N LEU A 66 -4.67 -20.58 0.11
CA LEU A 66 -4.09 -19.98 -1.09
C LEU A 66 -3.04 -20.88 -1.76
N ARG A 67 -2.24 -21.61 -0.98
CA ARG A 67 -1.29 -22.60 -1.52
C ARG A 67 -2.02 -23.80 -2.14
N PHE A 68 -3.13 -24.22 -1.53
CA PHE A 68 -3.97 -25.28 -2.07
C PHE A 68 -4.61 -24.86 -3.40
N GLN A 69 -5.24 -23.68 -3.46
CA GLN A 69 -5.81 -23.11 -4.69
C GLN A 69 -4.77 -22.87 -5.78
N ASN A 70 -3.54 -22.50 -5.41
CA ASN A 70 -2.44 -22.34 -6.36
C ASN A 70 -1.99 -23.69 -6.93
N ALA A 71 -2.00 -24.76 -6.13
CA ALA A 71 -1.69 -26.11 -6.61
C ALA A 71 -2.78 -26.66 -7.54
N THR A 72 -4.06 -26.30 -7.32
CA THR A 72 -5.18 -26.67 -8.21
C THR A 72 -5.32 -25.74 -9.43
N ASN A 73 -4.43 -24.75 -9.60
CA ASN A 73 -4.48 -23.73 -10.66
C ASN A 73 -5.81 -22.93 -10.72
N GLN A 74 -6.57 -22.87 -9.62
CA GLN A 74 -7.84 -22.13 -9.53
C GLN A 74 -7.66 -20.71 -8.97
N LEU A 75 -6.42 -20.28 -8.76
CA LEU A 75 -6.11 -19.01 -8.11
C LEU A 75 -6.05 -17.86 -9.11
N ASN A 76 -6.98 -16.91 -9.01
CA ASN A 76 -7.03 -15.72 -9.86
C ASN A 76 -6.00 -14.63 -9.50
N ASN A 77 -5.49 -14.62 -8.26
CA ASN A 77 -4.55 -13.59 -7.78
C ASN A 77 -3.38 -14.18 -6.99
N THR A 78 -2.26 -14.41 -7.68
CA THR A 78 -1.01 -14.90 -7.10
C THR A 78 -0.28 -13.87 -6.23
N ALA A 79 -0.53 -12.57 -6.43
CA ALA A 79 0.06 -11.52 -5.61
C ALA A 79 -0.40 -11.59 -4.15
N ARG A 80 -1.61 -12.10 -3.91
CA ARG A 80 -2.17 -12.27 -2.56
C ARG A 80 -1.32 -13.18 -1.67
N ILE A 81 -0.73 -14.23 -2.23
CA ILE A 81 0.20 -15.11 -1.50
C ILE A 81 1.38 -14.31 -0.93
N ARG A 82 1.94 -13.40 -1.73
CA ARG A 82 3.06 -12.55 -1.32
C ARG A 82 2.66 -11.57 -0.22
N GLU A 83 1.45 -11.01 -0.30
CA GLU A 83 0.90 -10.11 0.71
C GLU A 83 0.70 -10.83 2.05
N VAL A 84 0.03 -11.98 2.05
CA VAL A 84 -0.24 -12.77 3.26
C VAL A 84 1.07 -13.20 3.93
N ARG A 85 2.08 -13.62 3.15
CA ARG A 85 3.43 -13.92 3.67
C ARG A 85 4.06 -12.73 4.37
N ARG A 86 3.96 -11.53 3.80
CA ARG A 86 4.49 -10.29 4.40
C ARG A 86 3.74 -9.92 5.67
N ASN A 87 2.42 -10.12 5.71
CA ASN A 87 1.61 -9.86 6.89
C ASN A 87 2.00 -10.78 8.05
N ILE A 88 2.17 -12.08 7.79
CA ILE A 88 2.66 -13.04 8.80
C ILE A 88 4.02 -12.60 9.36
N ALA A 89 4.96 -12.22 8.49
CA ALA A 89 6.28 -11.75 8.93
C ALA A 89 6.21 -10.48 9.80
N ARG A 90 5.33 -9.53 9.46
CA ARG A 90 5.10 -8.31 10.26
C ARG A 90 4.53 -8.64 11.64
N ILE A 91 3.51 -9.49 11.71
CA ILE A 91 2.89 -9.94 12.97
C ILE A 91 3.95 -10.62 13.85
N GLN A 92 4.73 -11.55 13.28
CA GLN A 92 5.82 -12.22 14.00
C GLN A 92 6.89 -11.23 14.51
N THR A 93 7.20 -10.21 13.72
CA THR A 93 8.15 -9.16 14.12
C THR A 93 7.62 -8.37 15.32
N VAL A 94 6.34 -7.98 15.30
CA VAL A 94 5.72 -7.26 16.42
C VAL A 94 5.63 -8.12 17.68
N ILE A 95 5.28 -9.41 17.55
CA ILE A 95 5.30 -10.36 18.68
C ILE A 95 6.72 -10.44 19.28
N THR A 96 7.73 -10.57 18.43
CA THR A 96 9.15 -10.64 18.87
C THR A 96 9.59 -9.34 19.55
N GLN A 97 9.16 -8.18 19.04
CA GLN A 97 9.43 -6.87 19.66
C GLN A 97 8.83 -6.79 21.07
N LYS A 98 7.56 -7.18 21.22
CA LYS A 98 6.87 -7.23 22.52
C LYS A 98 7.53 -8.19 23.49
N GLN A 99 7.97 -9.36 23.01
CA GLN A 99 8.70 -10.35 23.83
C GLN A 99 10.09 -9.85 24.27
N LYS A 100 10.78 -9.09 23.42
CA LYS A 100 12.10 -8.50 23.75
C LYS A 100 12.02 -7.30 24.70
N GLY A 101 10.82 -6.83 25.06
CA GLY A 101 10.64 -5.68 25.94
C GLY A 101 11.10 -4.35 25.33
N MET A 102 11.08 -4.23 24.00
CA MET A 102 11.31 -3.00 23.25
C MET A 102 10.01 -2.38 22.75
#